data_AF-A0A453JT40-F1
#
_entry.id   AF-A0A453JT40-F1
#
_cell.length_a   1.000
_cell.length_b   1.000
_cell.length_c   1.000
_cell.angle_alpha   90.00
_cell.angle_beta   90.00
_cell.angle_gamma   90.00
#
_symmetry.space_group_name_H-M   'P 1'
#
loop_
_entity.id
_entity.type
_entity.pdbx_description
1 polymer ?
#
loop_
_entity_poly.entity_id
_entity_poly.type
_entity_poly.pdbx_seq_one_letter_code
_entity_poly.pdbx_strand_id
1 'polypeptide(L)'
;LCDRVRARRVRAGAEMKGVSAIPAVAIIPSPLFLWRVKVILFLLWGLCCCKIGWDSVMRMSVDLRDLFLYEAFLYYNPLLLVALMIWLWGVNLWVFAQSSVNYAKVFDLSQTHLSHREIWRCATWLTLVVPTSMTAYLYLYSHGEVSLAASQPV
;
A
#
# COMPACT_ATOMS: atom_id res chain seq x y z
N LEU A 1 -45.72 53.96 -9.17
CA LEU A 1 -45.54 52.59 -9.72
C LEU A 1 -44.19 51.97 -9.32
N CYS A 2 -43.10 52.75 -9.25
CA CYS A 2 -41.76 52.26 -8.88
C CYS A 2 -41.63 51.70 -7.45
N ASP A 3 -42.37 52.20 -6.45
CA ASP A 3 -42.22 51.73 -5.06
C ASP A 3 -42.79 50.34 -4.79
N ARG A 4 -43.88 49.94 -5.48
CA ARG A 4 -44.43 48.57 -5.37
C ARG A 4 -43.49 47.52 -5.93
N VAL A 5 -42.72 47.86 -6.97
CA VAL A 5 -41.75 46.94 -7.59
C VAL A 5 -40.55 46.74 -6.65
N ARG A 6 -40.11 47.79 -5.94
CA ARG A 6 -39.05 47.72 -4.95
C ARG A 6 -39.47 46.88 -3.72
N ALA A 7 -40.70 47.05 -3.23
CA ALA A 7 -41.22 46.26 -2.11
C ALA A 7 -41.39 44.76 -2.43
N ARG A 8 -41.81 44.41 -3.67
CA ARG A 8 -41.85 43.00 -4.11
C ARG A 8 -40.46 42.40 -4.26
N ARG A 9 -39.47 43.16 -4.75
CA ARG A 9 -38.08 42.69 -4.87
C ARG A 9 -37.42 42.44 -3.51
N VAL A 10 -37.70 43.27 -2.50
CA VAL A 10 -37.21 43.05 -1.13
C VAL A 10 -37.86 41.82 -0.49
N ARG A 11 -39.17 41.60 -0.71
CA ARG A 11 -39.88 40.42 -0.16
C ARG A 11 -39.42 39.10 -0.80
N ALA A 12 -39.10 39.10 -2.10
CA ALA A 12 -38.51 37.94 -2.78
C ALA A 12 -37.05 37.65 -2.35
N GLY A 13 -36.28 38.67 -1.95
CA GLY A 13 -34.92 38.50 -1.45
C GLY A 13 -34.83 37.95 -0.01
N ALA A 14 -35.94 37.93 0.73
CA ALA A 14 -35.98 37.50 2.13
C ALA A 14 -36.30 36.00 2.32
N GLU A 15 -36.90 35.33 1.33
CA GLU A 15 -37.32 33.91 1.45
C GLU A 15 -36.28 32.87 1.01
N MET A 16 -35.09 33.28 0.56
CA MET A 16 -33.99 32.35 0.22
C MET A 16 -32.81 32.39 1.21
N LYS A 17 -33.04 32.86 2.45
CA LYS A 17 -32.11 32.67 3.58
C LYS A 17 -32.60 31.51 4.43
N GLY A 18 -32.44 30.28 3.95
CA GLY A 18 -32.92 29.13 4.71
C GLY A 18 -32.74 27.76 4.08
N VAL A 19 -31.81 27.59 3.15
CA VAL A 19 -31.23 26.27 2.93
C VAL A 19 -29.78 26.39 3.31
N SER A 20 -29.53 26.21 4.60
CA SER A 20 -28.21 25.85 5.09
C SER A 20 -27.79 24.63 4.27
N ALA A 21 -26.91 24.85 3.29
CA ALA A 21 -26.07 23.79 2.77
C ALA A 21 -25.39 23.20 4.00
N ILE A 22 -25.88 22.05 4.45
CA ILE A 22 -25.18 21.23 5.43
C ILE A 22 -23.80 21.07 4.81
N PRO A 23 -22.73 21.62 5.40
CA PRO A 23 -21.41 21.25 4.94
C PRO A 23 -21.41 19.74 5.11
N ALA A 24 -21.30 19.01 3.99
CA ALA A 24 -20.86 17.64 4.03
C ALA A 24 -19.48 17.73 4.68
N VAL A 25 -19.47 17.70 6.01
CA VAL A 25 -18.28 17.54 6.81
C VAL A 25 -17.77 16.21 6.29
N ALA A 26 -16.78 16.27 5.40
CA ALA A 26 -15.97 15.13 5.10
C ALA A 26 -15.49 14.66 6.47
N ILE A 27 -16.07 13.58 6.98
CA ILE A 27 -15.65 12.93 8.20
C ILE A 27 -14.29 12.33 7.81
N ILE A 28 -13.26 13.16 7.84
CA ILE A 28 -11.89 12.73 7.61
C ILE A 28 -11.49 12.09 8.92
N PRO A 29 -11.41 10.74 9.00
CA PRO A 29 -11.03 10.08 10.23
C PRO A 29 -9.67 10.59 10.70
N SER A 30 -9.48 10.64 12.01
CA SER A 30 -8.24 11.18 12.59
C SER A 30 -7.01 10.42 12.05
N PRO A 31 -5.88 11.11 11.82
CA PRO A 31 -4.69 10.50 11.23
C PRO A 31 -4.15 9.32 12.06
N LEU A 32 -4.31 9.37 13.39
CA LEU A 32 -3.97 8.28 14.30
C LEU A 32 -4.87 7.04 14.10
N PHE A 33 -6.17 7.25 13.88
CA PHE A 33 -7.11 6.16 13.62
C PHE A 33 -6.80 5.47 12.29
N LEU A 34 -6.57 6.23 11.21
CA LEU A 34 -6.18 5.68 9.90
C LEU A 34 -4.90 4.86 9.97
N TRP A 35 -3.90 5.35 10.71
CA TRP A 35 -2.65 4.63 10.91
C TRP A 35 -2.87 3.30 11.65
N ARG A 36 -3.66 3.29 12.72
CA ARG A 36 -4.00 2.06 13.47
C ARG A 36 -4.75 1.04 12.61
N VAL A 37 -5.77 1.47 11.87
CA VAL A 37 -6.52 0.58 10.96
C VAL A 37 -5.60 -0.01 9.90
N LYS A 38 -4.72 0.80 9.33
CA LYS A 38 -3.75 0.36 8.31
C LYS A 38 -2.75 -0.67 8.85
N VAL A 39 -2.30 -0.53 10.10
CA VAL A 39 -1.45 -1.53 10.78
C VAL A 39 -2.22 -2.84 10.99
N ILE A 40 -3.47 -2.77 11.45
CA ILE A 40 -4.30 -3.97 11.65
C ILE A 40 -4.54 -4.71 10.33
N LEU A 41 -4.85 -3.98 9.25
CA LEU A 41 -5.01 -4.57 7.92
C LEU A 41 -3.72 -5.24 7.42
N PHE A 42 -2.56 -4.63 7.68
CA PHE A 42 -1.27 -5.20 7.31
C PHE A 42 -0.98 -6.49 8.07
N LEU A 43 -1.26 -6.52 9.38
CA LEU A 43 -1.12 -7.73 10.20
C LEU A 43 -2.08 -8.84 9.75
N LEU A 44 -3.35 -8.51 9.51
CA LEU A 44 -4.33 -9.46 9.01
C LEU A 44 -3.93 -10.04 7.66
N TRP A 45 -3.48 -9.19 6.73
CA TRP A 45 -2.95 -9.62 5.43
C TRP A 45 -1.76 -10.57 5.59
N GLY A 46 -0.79 -10.24 6.47
CA GLY A 46 0.36 -11.10 6.73
C GLY A 46 -0.04 -12.46 7.31
N LEU A 47 -0.97 -12.48 8.27
CA LEU A 47 -1.51 -13.73 8.84
C LEU A 47 -2.24 -14.58 7.79
N CYS A 48 -3.02 -13.96 6.91
CA CYS A 48 -3.65 -14.65 5.79
C CYS A 48 -2.61 -15.27 4.84
N CYS A 49 -1.57 -14.51 4.48
CA CYS A 49 -0.49 -15.01 3.62
C CYS A 49 0.23 -16.19 4.26
N CYS A 50 0.59 -16.10 5.55
CA CYS A 50 1.22 -17.19 6.29
C CYS A 50 0.33 -18.43 6.35
N LYS A 51 -0.97 -18.27 6.63
CA LYS A 51 -1.92 -19.38 6.72
C LYS A 51 -2.04 -20.10 5.37
N ILE A 52 -2.23 -19.35 4.28
CA ILE A 52 -2.37 -19.92 2.93
C ILE A 52 -1.07 -20.57 2.49
N GLY A 53 0.08 -19.91 2.69
CA GLY A 53 1.38 -20.46 2.35
C GLY A 53 1.68 -21.77 3.10
N TRP A 54 1.40 -21.80 4.40
CA TRP A 54 1.55 -23.01 5.22
C TRP A 54 0.65 -24.16 4.74
N ASP A 55 -0.64 -23.89 4.52
CA ASP A 55 -1.60 -24.89 4.05
C ASP A 55 -1.19 -25.46 2.69
N SER A 56 -0.75 -24.58 1.78
CA SER A 56 -0.29 -24.96 0.44
C SER A 56 0.95 -25.87 0.50
N VAL A 57 1.92 -25.55 1.36
CA VAL A 57 3.16 -26.33 1.54
C VAL A 57 2.87 -27.69 2.19
N MET A 58 1.96 -27.73 3.18
CA MET A 58 1.61 -28.98 3.87
C MET A 58 0.75 -29.93 3.02
N ARG A 59 0.11 -29.42 1.97
CA ARG A 59 -0.66 -30.22 1.02
C ARG A 59 0.22 -30.98 0.02
N MET A 60 1.46 -30.54 -0.19
CA MET A 60 2.39 -31.17 -1.14
C MET A 60 3.09 -32.39 -0.52
N SER A 61 3.37 -33.42 -1.34
CA SER A 61 4.24 -34.54 -0.93
C SER A 61 5.67 -34.05 -0.69
N VAL A 62 6.44 -34.78 0.11
CA VAL A 62 7.81 -34.38 0.49
C VAL A 62 8.70 -34.16 -0.75
N ASP A 63 8.67 -35.10 -1.71
CA ASP A 63 9.51 -35.01 -2.92
C ASP A 63 9.12 -33.81 -3.82
N LEU A 64 7.83 -33.55 -3.97
CA LEU A 64 7.35 -32.42 -4.77
C LEU A 64 7.60 -31.09 -4.05
N ARG A 65 7.44 -31.07 -2.74
CA ARG A 65 7.65 -29.89 -1.89
C ARG A 65 9.10 -29.40 -1.97
N ASP A 66 10.08 -30.30 -1.93
CA ASP A 66 11.48 -29.91 -1.93
C ASP A 66 11.91 -29.33 -3.30
N LEU A 67 11.48 -29.95 -4.41
CA LEU A 67 11.68 -29.42 -5.75
C LEU A 67 11.00 -28.05 -5.92
N PHE A 68 9.77 -27.93 -5.45
CA PHE A 68 8.99 -26.72 -5.55
C PHE A 68 9.55 -25.57 -4.71
N LEU A 69 10.00 -25.83 -3.47
CA LEU A 69 10.65 -24.83 -2.64
C LEU A 69 11.95 -24.33 -3.27
N TYR A 70 12.68 -25.20 -3.98
CA TYR A 70 13.86 -24.82 -4.73
C TYR A 70 13.51 -23.88 -5.91
N GLU A 71 12.47 -24.20 -6.69
CA GLU A 71 11.98 -23.33 -7.76
C GLU A 71 11.48 -21.98 -7.23
N ALA A 72 10.62 -22.00 -6.20
CA ALA A 72 10.12 -20.80 -5.54
C ALA A 72 11.27 -19.93 -5.01
N PHE A 73 12.29 -20.56 -4.39
CA PHE A 73 13.47 -19.85 -3.94
C PHE A 73 14.21 -19.19 -5.10
N LEU A 74 14.47 -19.89 -6.20
CA LEU A 74 15.17 -19.33 -7.36
C LEU A 74 14.42 -18.14 -7.97
N TYR A 75 13.10 -18.23 -8.12
CA TYR A 75 12.29 -17.16 -8.73
C TYR A 75 12.15 -15.93 -7.83
N TYR A 76 11.92 -16.13 -6.53
CA TYR A 76 11.63 -15.03 -5.62
C TYR A 76 12.87 -14.45 -4.95
N ASN A 77 14.01 -15.15 -4.92
CA ASN A 77 15.24 -14.66 -4.27
C ASN A 77 15.72 -13.31 -4.85
N PRO A 78 15.85 -13.11 -6.18
CA PRO A 78 16.19 -11.80 -6.74
C PRO A 78 15.20 -10.70 -6.31
N LEU A 79 13.89 -10.99 -6.33
CA LEU A 79 12.85 -10.05 -5.92
C LEU A 79 12.93 -9.71 -4.43
N LEU A 80 13.19 -10.70 -3.58
CA LEU A 80 13.38 -10.54 -2.15
C LEU A 80 14.62 -9.68 -1.86
N LEU A 81 15.73 -9.91 -2.57
CA LEU A 81 16.94 -9.12 -2.43
C LEU A 81 16.71 -7.67 -2.86
N VAL A 82 16.03 -7.42 -3.98
CA VAL A 82 15.68 -6.06 -4.41
C VAL A 82 14.74 -5.39 -3.41
N ALA A 83 13.72 -6.10 -2.93
CA ALA A 83 12.79 -5.57 -1.93
C ALA A 83 13.52 -5.23 -0.62
N LEU A 84 14.38 -6.12 -0.12
CA LEU A 84 15.19 -5.89 1.08
C LEU A 84 16.18 -4.75 0.89
N MET A 85 16.82 -4.65 -0.27
CA MET A 85 17.73 -3.55 -0.58
C MET A 85 17.01 -2.20 -0.53
N ILE A 86 15.85 -2.09 -1.18
CA ILE A 86 15.04 -0.85 -1.19
C ILE A 86 14.51 -0.54 0.22
N TRP A 87 14.14 -1.56 0.98
CA TRP A 87 13.66 -1.41 2.35
C TRP A 87 14.77 -0.93 3.30
N LEU A 88 15.94 -1.57 3.28
CA LEU A 88 17.11 -1.16 4.05
C LEU A 88 17.59 0.24 3.66
N TRP A 89 17.53 0.58 2.37
CA TRP A 89 17.80 1.92 1.89
C TRP A 89 16.80 2.95 2.44
N GLY A 90 15.51 2.59 2.48
CA GLY A 90 14.47 3.38 3.13
C GLY A 90 14.76 3.64 4.61
N VAL A 91 15.19 2.62 5.35
CA VAL A 91 15.58 2.75 6.77
C VAL A 91 16.79 3.67 6.93
N ASN A 92 17.81 3.53 6.08
CA ASN A 92 19.00 4.37 6.14
C ASN A 92 18.64 5.85 5.98
N LEU A 93 17.88 6.19 4.94
CA LEU A 93 17.41 7.55 4.70
C LEU A 93 16.43 8.05 5.78
N TRP A 94 15.68 7.15 6.42
CA TRP A 94 14.82 7.50 7.55
C TRP A 94 15.63 7.98 8.74
N VAL A 95 16.72 7.29 9.06
CA VAL A 95 17.64 7.67 10.13
C VAL A 95 18.25 9.05 9.85
N PHE A 96 18.69 9.31 8.61
CA PHE A 96 19.19 10.64 8.24
C PHE A 96 18.12 11.75 8.36
N ALA A 97 16.87 11.43 8.01
CA ALA A 97 15.76 12.37 8.15
C ALA A 97 15.46 12.69 9.63
N GLN A 98 15.59 11.71 10.54
CA GLN A 98 15.46 11.94 11.98
C GLN A 98 16.64 12.74 12.56
N SER A 99 17.85 12.54 12.04
CA SER A 99 19.06 13.21 12.53
C SER A 99 19.22 14.65 12.01
N SER A 100 18.24 15.21 11.30
CA SER A 100 18.28 16.55 10.65
C SER A 100 19.44 16.75 9.65
N VAL A 101 20.07 15.66 9.19
CA VAL A 101 21.17 15.70 8.22
C VAL A 101 20.58 15.69 6.81
N ASN A 102 21.00 16.65 5.99
CA ASN A 102 20.60 16.68 4.58
C ASN A 102 21.36 15.61 3.79
N TYR A 103 20.77 14.41 3.70
CA TYR A 103 21.36 13.28 2.98
C TYR A 103 21.65 13.59 1.50
N ALA A 104 20.86 14.46 0.86
CA ALA A 104 21.10 14.85 -0.53
C ALA A 104 22.43 15.57 -0.70
N LYS A 105 22.82 16.39 0.30
CA LYS A 105 24.15 17.03 0.34
C LYS A 105 25.26 16.05 0.70
N VAL A 106 25.02 15.11 1.63
CA VAL A 106 26.04 14.14 2.08
C VAL A 106 26.47 13.21 0.96
N PHE A 107 25.51 12.76 0.14
CA PHE A 107 25.76 11.85 -0.98
C PHE A 107 25.89 12.57 -2.33
N ASP A 108 25.92 13.91 -2.34
CA ASP A 108 25.99 14.74 -3.56
C ASP A 108 24.96 14.34 -4.64
N LEU A 109 23.71 14.10 -4.21
CA LEU A 109 22.62 13.67 -5.07
C LEU A 109 22.06 14.84 -5.89
N SER A 110 21.75 14.57 -7.18
CA SER A 110 21.07 15.54 -8.06
C SER A 110 19.65 15.87 -7.58
N GLN A 111 19.06 16.97 -8.07
CA GLN A 111 17.68 17.37 -7.73
C GLN A 111 16.59 16.39 -8.19
N THR A 112 16.94 15.38 -9.01
CA THR A 112 16.02 14.37 -9.54
C THR A 112 16.00 13.06 -8.73
N HIS A 113 16.61 13.04 -7.55
CA HIS A 113 16.62 11.85 -6.70
C HIS A 113 15.24 11.57 -6.08
N LEU A 114 14.96 10.28 -5.86
CA LEU A 114 13.80 9.84 -5.10
C LEU A 114 13.92 10.30 -3.65
N SER A 115 12.89 10.96 -3.15
CA SER A 115 12.80 11.33 -1.74
C SER A 115 12.66 10.09 -0.87
N HIS A 116 13.10 10.19 0.38
CA HIS A 116 12.89 9.15 1.40
C HIS A 116 11.43 8.66 1.47
N ARG A 117 10.43 9.56 1.34
CA ARG A 117 9.01 9.19 1.37
C ARG A 117 8.59 8.32 0.18
N GLU A 118 9.16 8.58 -0.99
CA GLU A 118 8.88 7.80 -2.21
C GLU A 118 9.52 6.42 -2.13
N ILE A 119 10.74 6.34 -1.59
CA ILE A 119 11.42 5.06 -1.32
C ILE A 119 10.60 4.21 -0.35
N TRP A 120 10.08 4.80 0.73
CA TRP A 120 9.19 4.07 1.64
C TRP A 120 7.86 3.63 1.00
N ARG A 121 7.30 4.42 0.09
CA ARG A 121 6.11 4.01 -0.67
C ARG A 121 6.44 2.81 -1.56
N CYS A 122 7.55 2.86 -2.29
CA CYS A 122 8.02 1.76 -3.12
C CYS A 122 8.28 0.49 -2.28
N ALA A 123 9.02 0.61 -1.18
CA ALA A 123 9.30 -0.49 -0.26
C ALA A 123 8.01 -1.13 0.29
N THR A 124 7.01 -0.30 0.65
CA THR A 124 5.71 -0.79 1.12
C THR A 124 4.98 -1.59 0.03
N TRP A 125 4.95 -1.08 -1.20
CA TRP A 125 4.31 -1.80 -2.31
C TRP A 125 5.02 -3.10 -2.64
N LEU A 126 6.36 -3.12 -2.69
CA LEU A 126 7.12 -4.36 -2.90
C LEU A 126 6.88 -5.37 -1.78
N THR A 127 6.81 -4.92 -0.53
CA THR A 127 6.51 -5.78 0.63
C THR A 127 5.10 -6.37 0.57
N LEU A 128 4.16 -5.73 -0.13
CA LEU A 128 2.82 -6.27 -0.34
C LEU A 128 2.75 -7.19 -1.56
N VAL A 129 3.32 -6.76 -2.68
CA VAL A 129 3.21 -7.48 -3.96
C VAL A 129 4.00 -8.78 -3.93
N VAL A 130 5.26 -8.76 -3.46
CA VAL A 130 6.14 -9.93 -3.51
C VAL A 130 5.58 -11.10 -2.67
N PRO A 131 5.19 -10.92 -1.38
CA PRO A 131 4.63 -12.02 -0.60
C PRO A 131 3.23 -12.42 -1.04
N THR A 132 2.42 -11.50 -1.58
CA THR A 132 1.09 -11.85 -2.14
C THR A 132 1.26 -12.71 -3.39
N SER A 133 2.13 -12.33 -4.32
CA SER A 133 2.45 -13.10 -5.54
C SER A 133 3.01 -14.46 -5.16
N MET A 134 3.95 -14.51 -4.21
CA MET A 134 4.48 -15.77 -3.68
C MET A 134 3.38 -16.65 -3.09
N THR A 135 2.49 -16.09 -2.27
CA THR A 135 1.38 -16.84 -1.66
C THR A 135 0.42 -17.39 -2.71
N ALA A 136 0.10 -16.60 -3.74
CA ALA A 136 -0.75 -17.03 -4.84
C ALA A 136 -0.08 -18.12 -5.69
N TYR A 137 1.23 -18.01 -5.93
CA TYR A 137 2.04 -19.06 -6.55
C TYR A 137 2.01 -20.36 -5.75
N LEU A 138 2.26 -20.31 -4.43
CA LEU A 138 2.15 -21.46 -3.51
C LEU A 138 0.77 -22.12 -3.60
N TYR A 139 -0.29 -21.30 -3.57
CA TYR A 139 -1.67 -21.77 -3.61
C TYR A 139 -2.00 -22.50 -4.92
N LEU A 140 -1.75 -21.88 -6.07
CA LEU A 140 -2.09 -22.45 -7.38
C LEU A 140 -1.29 -23.72 -7.66
N TYR A 141 -0.01 -23.72 -7.31
CA TYR A 141 0.84 -24.90 -7.50
C TYR A 141 0.37 -26.07 -6.63
N SER A 142 -0.03 -25.83 -5.38
CA SER A 142 -0.56 -26.88 -4.49
C SER A 142 -1.87 -27.51 -4.96
N HIS A 143 -2.61 -26.81 -5.83
CA HIS A 143 -3.85 -27.28 -6.45
C HIS A 143 -3.63 -27.92 -7.83
N GLY A 144 -2.39 -27.99 -8.31
CA GLY A 144 -2.06 -28.57 -9.61
C GLY A 144 -2.29 -27.64 -10.80
N GLU A 145 -2.59 -26.35 -10.57
CA GLU A 145 -2.85 -25.35 -11.60
C GLU A 145 -1.56 -24.65 -12.05
N VAL A 146 -0.60 -25.44 -12.54
CA VAL A 146 0.77 -24.98 -12.85
C VAL A 146 0.80 -23.93 -13.97
N SER A 147 -0.11 -24.00 -14.95
CA SER A 147 -0.23 -23.00 -16.03
C SER A 147 -0.64 -21.62 -15.52
N LEU A 148 -1.49 -21.56 -14.49
CA LEU A 148 -1.89 -20.32 -13.85
C LEU A 148 -0.82 -19.83 -12.87
N ALA A 149 -0.12 -20.74 -12.19
CA ALA A 149 1.04 -20.39 -11.37
C ALA A 149 2.16 -19.70 -12.19
N ALA A 150 2.36 -20.10 -13.44
CA ALA A 150 3.31 -19.46 -14.36
C ALA A 150 2.88 -18.07 -14.85
N SER A 151 1.60 -17.70 -14.66
CA SER A 151 1.07 -16.38 -15.04
C SER A 151 1.15 -15.33 -13.94
N GLN A 152 1.67 -15.70 -12.75
CA GLN A 152 1.84 -14.78 -11.65
C GLN A 152 2.74 -13.61 -12.08
N PRO A 153 2.34 -12.35 -11.82
CA PRO A 153 3.19 -11.21 -12.13
C PRO A 153 4.45 -11.29 -11.25
N VAL A 154 5.59 -11.46 -11.93
CA VAL A 154 6.93 -11.30 -11.37
C VAL A 154 7.27 -9.82 -11.31
#